data_AF-A0A959NQW5-F1
#
_entry.id   AF-A0A959NQW5-F1
#
_cell.length_a   1.000
_cell.length_b   1.000
_cell.length_c   1.000
_cell.angle_alpha   90.00
_cell.angle_beta   90.00
_cell.angle_gamma   90.00
#
_symmetry.space_group_name_H-M   'P 1'
#
loop_
_entity.id
_entity.type
_entity.pdbx_description
1 polymer ?
#
loop_
_entity_poly.entity_id
_entity_poly.type
_entity_poly.pdbx_seq_one_letter_code
_entity_poly.pdbx_strand_id
1 'polypeptide(L)'
;EKITPDVHFEAGLVCVDCHISYEVMGDGKFYQHKEEQILVKCEDCHSLEKLEYMTLSEFDFESKKIAEINSITDEKRKFIKVKKSNTPLVNTYMEYGRDPKLIGKQSKKVYDLNSPKFECLGTKSHSSLSCNSCHTAWAPQCIGCHTDYQPGTEGFDLLVNKNTDSTWVEYHGEYFAELPTLGIREEHTNGRSERVVDTFIPGMIMSLDKSKYIIKTSEIIFKRLFAPAVAHTIKKESRSCESCHNSSLALGYGRGKLEYIINNKIGRWLFEPKFGKVKYDNLPEDAWIGYMQTRTKNMATRENIRPFNVDEQKKILTVGACLTCHDSNSKIMKSSLNDYNSQLLKLSSQCILPIWD
;
A
#
# COMPACT_ATOMS: atom_id res chain seq x y z
N GLU A 1 3.31 -4.95 -22.31
CA GLU A 1 4.68 -4.59 -21.86
C GLU A 1 5.05 -5.41 -20.64
N LYS A 2 6.33 -5.71 -20.42
CA LYS A 2 6.78 -6.32 -19.15
C LYS A 2 6.98 -5.21 -18.13
N ILE A 3 6.36 -5.34 -16.97
CA ILE A 3 6.43 -4.34 -15.90
C ILE A 3 7.60 -4.69 -14.98
N THR A 4 8.22 -3.67 -14.41
CA THR A 4 9.45 -3.77 -13.63
C THR A 4 9.27 -4.71 -12.41
N PRO A 5 10.14 -5.71 -12.22
CA PRO A 5 10.05 -6.62 -11.09
C PRO A 5 10.56 -6.01 -9.78
N ASP A 6 10.18 -6.64 -8.67
CA ASP A 6 10.66 -6.35 -7.32
C ASP A 6 12.19 -6.50 -7.22
N VAL A 7 12.85 -5.60 -6.52
CA VAL A 7 14.31 -5.59 -6.33
C VAL A 7 14.83 -6.83 -5.58
N HIS A 8 14.05 -7.38 -4.65
CA HIS A 8 14.40 -8.61 -3.93
C HIS A 8 14.31 -9.81 -4.87
N PHE A 9 13.25 -9.86 -5.69
CA PHE A 9 13.09 -10.89 -6.70
C PHE A 9 14.19 -10.82 -7.76
N GLU A 10 14.53 -9.62 -8.25
CA GLU A 10 15.66 -9.38 -9.16
C GLU A 10 16.99 -9.87 -8.57
N ALA A 11 17.17 -9.73 -7.25
CA ALA A 11 18.36 -10.23 -6.55
C ALA A 11 18.39 -11.77 -6.43
N GLY A 12 17.24 -12.44 -6.61
CA GLY A 12 17.10 -13.89 -6.51
C GLY A 12 16.51 -14.39 -5.19
N LEU A 13 15.79 -13.52 -4.47
CA LEU A 13 14.95 -13.89 -3.32
C LEU A 13 13.56 -14.34 -3.80
N VAL A 14 12.97 -15.26 -3.06
CA VAL A 14 11.63 -15.81 -3.30
C VAL A 14 10.74 -15.66 -2.07
N CYS A 15 9.45 -15.97 -2.18
CA CYS A 15 8.45 -15.73 -1.12
C CYS A 15 8.91 -16.22 0.26
N VAL A 16 9.48 -17.43 0.32
CA VAL A 16 9.92 -18.05 1.57
C VAL A 16 11.15 -17.39 2.18
N ASP A 17 11.87 -16.52 1.47
CA ASP A 17 13.02 -15.81 2.03
C ASP A 17 12.60 -14.74 3.03
N CYS A 18 11.46 -14.09 2.78
CA CYS A 18 10.84 -13.10 3.66
C CYS A 18 9.76 -13.71 4.55
N HIS A 19 9.02 -14.71 4.05
CA HIS A 19 7.92 -15.32 4.81
C HIS A 19 8.35 -16.51 5.66
N ILE A 20 7.83 -16.59 6.88
CA ILE A 20 8.08 -17.70 7.81
C ILE A 20 6.93 -18.71 7.84
N SER A 21 7.17 -19.90 8.39
CA SER A 21 6.17 -20.98 8.44
C SER A 21 4.86 -20.54 9.10
N TYR A 22 4.93 -19.72 10.14
CA TYR A 22 3.76 -19.17 10.83
C TYR A 22 2.88 -18.26 9.97
N GLU A 23 3.42 -17.67 8.90
CA GLU A 23 2.66 -16.85 7.95
C GLU A 23 2.07 -17.68 6.80
N VAL A 24 2.78 -18.73 6.37
CA VAL A 24 2.38 -19.54 5.22
C VAL A 24 1.48 -20.72 5.61
N MET A 25 1.86 -21.42 6.69
CA MET A 25 1.16 -22.61 7.20
C MET A 25 0.16 -22.27 8.32
N GLY A 26 0.31 -21.11 8.96
CA GLY A 26 -0.51 -20.70 10.11
C GLY A 26 0.20 -20.83 11.45
N ASP A 27 -0.25 -20.03 12.41
CA ASP A 27 0.16 -20.09 13.82
C ASP A 27 -0.94 -20.64 14.74
N GLY A 28 -2.00 -21.20 14.13
CA GLY A 28 -3.18 -21.70 14.83
C GLY A 28 -4.15 -20.62 15.31
N LYS A 29 -3.89 -19.33 15.03
CA LYS A 29 -4.83 -18.24 15.31
C LYS A 29 -5.70 -17.93 14.09
N PHE A 30 -6.94 -17.54 14.37
CA PHE A 30 -7.84 -17.01 13.35
C PHE A 30 -7.58 -15.53 13.16
N TYR A 31 -7.33 -15.16 11.91
CA TYR A 31 -7.22 -13.78 11.48
C TYR A 31 -8.42 -13.45 10.60
N GLN A 32 -8.96 -12.25 10.73
CA GLN A 32 -10.05 -11.80 9.87
C GLN A 32 -9.51 -11.50 8.47
N HIS A 33 -8.25 -11.06 8.40
CA HIS A 33 -7.61 -10.64 7.16
C HIS A 33 -6.17 -11.17 7.05
N LYS A 34 -5.74 -11.56 5.85
CA LYS A 34 -4.42 -12.19 5.60
C LYS A 34 -3.25 -11.33 6.06
N GLU A 35 -3.37 -10.01 5.91
CA GLU A 35 -2.34 -9.05 6.30
C GLU A 35 -2.10 -9.01 7.82
N GLU A 36 -3.06 -9.44 8.64
CA GLU A 36 -2.92 -9.50 10.10
C GLU A 36 -1.98 -10.64 10.54
N GLN A 37 -1.92 -11.69 9.72
CA GLN A 37 -1.05 -12.85 9.92
C GLN A 37 0.41 -12.55 9.56
N ILE A 38 0.69 -11.49 8.80
CA ILE A 38 2.07 -11.11 8.46
C ILE A 38 2.81 -10.65 9.71
N LEU A 39 3.95 -11.28 9.97
CA LEU A 39 4.85 -11.10 11.11
C LEU A 39 6.10 -10.35 10.71
N VAL A 40 6.72 -10.73 9.58
CA VAL A 40 7.97 -10.14 9.09
C VAL A 40 7.67 -8.80 8.42
N LYS A 41 8.37 -7.76 8.86
CA LYS A 41 8.29 -6.41 8.30
C LYS A 41 9.60 -5.99 7.64
N CYS A 42 9.56 -4.89 6.89
CA CYS A 42 10.73 -4.32 6.23
C CYS A 42 11.82 -4.00 7.26
N GLU A 43 11.41 -3.48 8.42
CA GLU A 43 12.25 -2.99 9.51
C GLU A 43 12.95 -4.11 10.31
N ASP A 44 12.52 -5.36 10.17
CA ASP A 44 13.22 -6.51 10.76
C ASP A 44 14.55 -6.77 10.02
N CYS A 45 14.65 -6.39 8.75
CA CYS A 45 15.86 -6.51 7.94
C CYS A 45 16.52 -5.15 7.66
N HIS A 46 15.74 -4.09 7.46
CA HIS A 46 16.17 -2.75 7.10
C HIS A 46 15.93 -1.79 8.25
N SER A 47 16.90 -1.66 9.16
CA SER A 47 16.75 -0.81 10.34
C SER A 47 17.88 0.21 10.49
N LEU A 48 17.52 1.39 11.01
CA LEU A 48 18.47 2.33 11.61
C LEU A 48 18.78 1.97 13.07
N GLU A 49 17.88 1.23 13.71
CA GLU A 49 18.04 0.77 15.08
C GLU A 49 18.85 -0.53 15.12
N LYS A 50 19.39 -0.83 16.30
CA LYS A 50 20.05 -2.11 16.53
C LYS A 50 19.00 -3.23 16.49
N LEU A 51 19.18 -4.20 15.59
CA LEU A 51 18.34 -5.38 15.52
C LEU A 51 18.49 -6.24 16.78
N GLU A 52 17.40 -6.92 17.14
CA GLU A 52 17.41 -7.94 18.17
C GLU A 52 17.75 -9.30 17.56
N TYR A 53 18.39 -10.13 18.37
CA TYR A 53 18.87 -11.44 17.94
C TYR A 53 18.54 -12.51 18.97
N MET A 54 18.53 -13.75 18.51
CA MET A 54 18.44 -14.95 19.35
C MET A 54 19.35 -16.05 18.80
N THR A 55 19.59 -17.07 19.61
CA THR A 55 20.42 -18.25 19.30
C THR A 55 19.56 -19.49 19.15
N LEU A 56 20.12 -20.59 18.63
CA LEU A 56 19.40 -21.87 18.46
C LEU A 56 18.79 -22.39 19.77
N SER A 57 19.45 -22.15 20.90
CA SER A 57 18.96 -22.55 22.23
C SER A 57 17.65 -21.88 22.65
N GLU A 58 17.32 -20.73 22.04
CA GLU A 58 16.12 -19.95 22.33
C GLU A 58 14.98 -20.21 21.32
N PHE A 59 15.20 -21.06 20.31
CA PHE A 59 14.22 -21.32 19.26
C PHE A 59 12.99 -22.04 19.83
N ASP A 60 11.82 -21.67 19.31
CA ASP A 60 10.62 -22.48 19.45
C ASP A 60 10.76 -23.85 18.71
N PHE A 61 9.80 -24.74 18.92
CA PHE A 61 9.82 -26.07 18.34
C PHE A 61 9.86 -26.08 16.80
N GLU A 62 9.04 -25.25 16.15
CA GLU A 62 8.92 -25.20 14.69
C GLU A 62 10.20 -24.65 14.05
N SER A 63 10.69 -23.53 14.57
CA SER A 63 11.93 -22.89 14.17
C SER A 63 13.12 -23.82 14.33
N LYS A 64 13.16 -24.59 15.44
CA LYS A 64 14.20 -25.61 15.66
C LYS A 64 14.11 -26.74 14.65
N LYS A 65 12.92 -27.23 14.32
CA LYS A 65 12.73 -28.26 13.28
C LYS A 65 13.18 -27.77 11.91
N ILE A 66 12.87 -26.52 11.56
CA ILE A 66 13.32 -25.92 10.31
C ILE A 66 14.85 -25.78 10.28
N ALA A 67 15.47 -25.36 11.39
CA ALA A 67 16.93 -25.31 11.51
C ALA A 67 17.58 -26.69 11.33
N GLU A 68 17.04 -27.72 11.98
CA GLU A 68 17.48 -29.12 11.86
C GLU A 68 17.41 -29.62 10.40
N ILE A 69 16.28 -29.43 9.72
CA ILE A 69 16.07 -29.82 8.31
C ILE A 69 17.07 -29.10 7.39
N ASN A 70 17.44 -27.87 7.73
CA ASN A 70 18.42 -27.09 6.96
C ASN A 70 19.87 -27.29 7.44
N SER A 71 20.14 -28.26 8.31
CA SER A 71 21.48 -28.57 8.83
C SER A 71 22.17 -27.37 9.50
N ILE A 72 21.40 -26.52 10.17
CA ILE A 72 21.91 -25.37 10.92
C ILE A 72 22.23 -25.82 12.34
N THR A 73 23.53 -25.97 12.64
CA THR A 73 24.01 -26.54 13.92
C THR A 73 24.88 -25.60 14.76
N ASP A 74 25.16 -24.39 14.27
CA ASP A 74 25.99 -23.42 15.00
C ASP A 74 25.20 -22.75 16.13
N GLU A 75 25.38 -23.25 17.35
CA GLU A 75 24.74 -22.74 18.57
C GLU A 75 25.12 -21.28 18.90
N LYS A 76 26.24 -20.78 18.37
CA LYS A 76 26.69 -19.39 18.61
C LYS A 76 26.17 -18.41 17.56
N ARG A 77 25.56 -18.91 16.48
CA ARG A 77 24.99 -18.09 15.42
C ARG A 77 23.85 -17.24 15.97
N LYS A 78 23.90 -15.94 15.67
CA LYS A 78 22.85 -14.98 15.98
C LYS A 78 21.90 -14.84 14.81
N PHE A 79 20.63 -15.13 15.02
CA PHE A 79 19.56 -14.97 14.04
C PHE A 79 18.77 -13.72 14.38
N ILE A 80 18.36 -12.95 13.38
CA ILE A 80 17.47 -11.82 13.58
C ILE A 80 16.18 -12.33 14.21
N LYS A 81 15.74 -11.67 15.28
CA LYS A 81 14.47 -11.94 15.95
C LYS A 81 13.42 -10.98 15.41
N VAL A 82 12.36 -11.53 14.82
CA VAL A 82 11.23 -10.75 14.29
C VAL A 82 10.54 -10.00 15.44
N LYS A 83 10.40 -8.67 15.31
CA LYS A 83 9.88 -7.81 16.40
C LYS A 83 8.47 -8.20 16.82
N LYS A 84 7.58 -8.53 15.87
CA LYS A 84 6.15 -8.79 16.14
C LYS A 84 5.89 -10.13 16.84
N SER A 85 6.63 -11.19 16.47
CA SER A 85 6.37 -12.56 16.94
C SER A 85 7.40 -13.11 17.93
N ASN A 86 8.55 -12.46 18.07
CA ASN A 86 9.72 -13.00 18.78
C ASN A 86 10.25 -14.33 18.20
N THR A 87 9.95 -14.63 16.94
CA THR A 87 10.47 -15.82 16.24
C THR A 87 11.74 -15.50 15.45
N PRO A 88 12.63 -16.46 15.22
CA PRO A 88 13.84 -16.23 14.43
C PRO A 88 13.56 -16.18 12.92
N LEU A 89 14.24 -15.28 12.21
CA LEU A 89 14.47 -15.43 10.78
C LEU A 89 15.61 -16.44 10.56
N VAL A 90 15.26 -17.72 10.45
CA VAL A 90 16.21 -18.85 10.41
C VAL A 90 17.27 -18.77 9.29
N ASN A 91 16.99 -18.00 8.23
CA ASN A 91 17.92 -17.79 7.12
C ASN A 91 18.83 -16.55 7.30
N THR A 92 18.89 -15.95 8.48
CA THR A 92 19.75 -14.80 8.78
C THR A 92 20.91 -15.17 9.69
N TYR A 93 21.99 -14.41 9.63
CA TYR A 93 23.11 -14.54 10.56
C TYR A 93 23.85 -13.22 10.76
N MET A 94 24.43 -13.06 11.93
CA MET A 94 25.35 -11.96 12.22
C MET A 94 26.65 -12.52 12.79
N GLU A 95 27.75 -12.28 12.11
CA GLU A 95 29.09 -12.47 12.68
C GLU A 95 29.41 -11.29 13.61
N TYR A 96 30.11 -11.54 14.71
CA TYR A 96 30.42 -10.51 15.69
C TYR A 96 31.17 -9.33 15.05
N GLY A 97 30.62 -8.12 15.19
CA GLY A 97 31.20 -6.89 14.63
C GLY A 97 30.97 -6.65 13.14
N ARG A 98 30.09 -7.44 12.49
CA ARG A 98 29.72 -7.25 11.07
C ARG A 98 28.23 -6.99 10.91
N ASP A 99 27.86 -6.42 9.78
CA ASP A 99 26.46 -6.22 9.40
C ASP A 99 25.73 -7.56 9.25
N PRO A 100 24.44 -7.62 9.61
CA PRO A 100 23.65 -8.82 9.48
C PRO A 100 23.48 -9.20 8.01
N LYS A 101 23.45 -10.50 7.76
CA LYS A 101 23.32 -11.09 6.42
C LYS A 101 22.13 -12.02 6.36
N LEU A 102 21.56 -12.14 5.17
CA LEU A 102 20.51 -13.10 4.83
C LEU A 102 21.03 -14.10 3.80
N ILE A 103 20.68 -15.36 3.96
CA ILE A 103 20.97 -16.42 2.99
C ILE A 103 19.67 -16.77 2.28
N GLY A 104 19.68 -16.73 0.94
CA GLY A 104 18.53 -17.19 0.15
C GLY A 104 18.29 -18.68 0.41
N LYS A 105 17.09 -19.06 0.85
CA LYS A 105 16.71 -20.43 1.19
C LYS A 105 16.80 -21.34 -0.04
N GLN A 106 16.39 -20.83 -1.21
CA GLN A 106 16.51 -21.54 -2.50
C GLN A 106 17.85 -21.25 -3.20
N SER A 107 18.21 -19.97 -3.36
CA SER A 107 19.38 -19.57 -4.16
C SER A 107 20.73 -19.80 -3.47
N LYS A 108 20.74 -19.97 -2.13
CA LYS A 108 21.93 -20.08 -1.27
C LYS A 108 22.89 -18.89 -1.33
N LYS A 109 22.54 -17.84 -2.07
CA LYS A 109 23.27 -16.57 -2.14
C LYS A 109 23.21 -15.86 -0.79
N VAL A 110 24.26 -15.12 -0.48
CA VAL A 110 24.37 -14.29 0.72
C VAL A 110 24.09 -12.84 0.34
N TYR A 111 23.25 -12.17 1.11
CA TYR A 111 22.81 -10.80 0.90
C TYR A 111 23.13 -9.94 2.12
N ASP A 112 23.62 -8.73 1.86
CA ASP A 112 23.81 -7.71 2.89
C ASP A 112 22.49 -7.00 3.20
N LEU A 113 22.16 -6.90 4.49
CA LEU A 113 20.97 -6.21 4.95
C LEU A 113 21.30 -4.74 5.20
N ASN A 114 21.18 -3.93 4.14
CA ASN A 114 21.50 -2.52 4.18
C ASN A 114 20.50 -1.73 5.03
N SER A 115 21.01 -0.86 5.91
CA SER A 115 20.18 0.11 6.61
C SER A 115 19.57 1.14 5.64
N PRO A 116 18.34 1.60 5.89
CA PRO A 116 17.74 2.67 5.13
C PRO A 116 18.51 3.99 5.36
N LYS A 117 18.34 4.96 4.46
CA LYS A 117 18.93 6.29 4.65
C LYS A 117 18.22 7.06 5.76
N PHE A 118 18.88 8.05 6.35
CA PHE A 118 18.28 8.88 7.41
C PHE A 118 17.02 9.59 6.94
N GLU A 119 16.94 10.02 5.68
CA GLU A 119 15.77 10.69 5.12
C GLU A 119 14.50 9.81 5.13
N CYS A 120 14.67 8.48 5.14
CA CYS A 120 13.56 7.52 5.12
C CYS A 120 12.84 7.42 6.47
N LEU A 121 13.58 7.44 7.58
CA LEU A 121 13.03 7.16 8.93
C LEU A 121 13.32 8.26 9.97
N GLY A 122 14.29 9.14 9.70
CA GLY A 122 14.75 10.18 10.62
C GLY A 122 14.06 11.53 10.45
N THR A 123 13.14 11.66 9.49
CA THR A 123 12.44 12.92 9.19
C THR A 123 11.06 12.96 9.86
N LYS A 124 10.54 14.18 10.11
CA LYS A 124 9.25 14.35 10.83
C LYS A 124 8.05 14.43 9.90
N SER A 125 8.20 15.07 8.73
CA SER A 125 7.07 15.35 7.84
C SER A 125 6.49 14.09 7.19
N HIS A 126 7.28 13.01 7.10
CA HIS A 126 6.91 11.75 6.46
C HIS A 126 6.88 10.56 7.42
N SER A 127 6.89 10.78 8.74
CA SER A 127 6.92 9.71 9.74
C SER A 127 5.71 8.77 9.69
N SER A 128 4.61 9.19 9.05
CA SER A 128 3.42 8.36 8.87
C SER A 128 3.44 7.51 7.60
N LEU A 129 4.41 7.66 6.70
CA LEU A 129 4.48 6.84 5.48
C LEU A 129 4.96 5.42 5.80
N SER A 130 4.26 4.41 5.26
CA SER A 130 4.79 3.06 5.18
C SER A 130 5.93 2.98 4.15
N CYS A 131 6.80 1.97 4.26
CA CYS A 131 7.81 1.69 3.23
C CYS A 131 7.14 1.48 1.85
N ASN A 132 5.97 0.84 1.81
CA ASN A 132 5.23 0.58 0.58
C ASN A 132 4.78 1.88 -0.12
N SER A 133 4.38 2.90 0.64
CA SER A 133 3.96 4.20 0.08
C SER A 133 5.06 4.86 -0.76
N CYS A 134 6.32 4.62 -0.40
CA CYS A 134 7.49 5.16 -1.11
C CYS A 134 8.03 4.20 -2.17
N HIS A 135 8.13 2.91 -1.86
CA HIS A 135 8.92 1.97 -2.64
C HIS A 135 8.13 1.04 -3.56
N THR A 136 6.79 1.03 -3.48
CA THR A 136 5.96 0.26 -4.43
C THR A 136 6.01 0.93 -5.81
N ALA A 137 6.57 0.26 -6.81
CA ALA A 137 6.67 0.80 -8.17
C ALA A 137 5.35 0.75 -8.93
N TRP A 138 4.54 -0.28 -8.71
CA TRP A 138 3.23 -0.41 -9.31
C TRP A 138 2.35 -1.39 -8.54
N ALA A 139 1.04 -1.26 -8.66
CA ALA A 139 0.06 -2.22 -8.17
C ALA A 139 -0.99 -2.50 -9.25
N PRO A 140 -1.49 -3.75 -9.36
CA PRO A 140 -2.56 -4.06 -10.28
C PRO A 140 -3.84 -3.33 -9.87
N GLN A 141 -4.50 -2.70 -10.83
CA GLN A 141 -5.75 -1.97 -10.64
C GLN A 141 -6.72 -2.37 -11.74
N CYS A 142 -7.94 -2.72 -11.35
CA CYS A 142 -8.97 -3.17 -12.28
C CYS A 142 -10.15 -2.20 -12.18
N ILE A 143 -10.53 -1.60 -13.30
CA ILE A 143 -11.75 -0.79 -13.40
C ILE A 143 -12.67 -1.57 -14.33
N GLY A 144 -13.63 -2.29 -13.75
CA GLY A 144 -14.63 -3.01 -14.52
C GLY A 144 -14.44 -4.52 -14.72
N CYS A 145 -13.85 -5.25 -13.76
CA CYS A 145 -14.16 -6.69 -13.67
C CYS A 145 -15.60 -6.82 -13.16
N HIS A 146 -16.54 -7.03 -14.08
CA HIS A 146 -17.95 -7.16 -13.75
C HIS A 146 -18.43 -8.57 -14.06
N THR A 147 -19.18 -9.11 -13.11
CA THR A 147 -19.86 -10.40 -13.23
C THR A 147 -21.35 -10.11 -13.18
N ASP A 148 -22.03 -10.28 -14.30
CA ASP A 148 -23.46 -10.00 -14.44
C ASP A 148 -24.27 -11.29 -14.52
N TYR A 149 -25.35 -11.36 -13.75
CA TYR A 149 -26.31 -12.46 -13.82
C TYR A 149 -27.31 -12.20 -14.96
N GLN A 150 -27.32 -13.09 -15.95
CA GLN A 150 -28.20 -13.02 -17.11
C GLN A 150 -29.27 -14.12 -17.03
N PRO A 151 -30.50 -13.81 -16.57
CA PRO A 151 -31.63 -14.73 -16.64
C PRO A 151 -32.11 -14.91 -18.08
N GLY A 152 -32.59 -16.10 -18.44
CA GLY A 152 -33.05 -16.45 -19.78
C GLY A 152 -31.90 -16.73 -20.77
N THR A 153 -30.69 -16.95 -20.26
CA THR A 153 -29.51 -17.29 -21.07
C THR A 153 -29.00 -18.65 -20.62
N GLU A 154 -28.89 -19.61 -21.53
CA GLU A 154 -28.43 -20.96 -21.19
C GLU A 154 -27.06 -20.92 -20.50
N GLY A 155 -26.98 -21.58 -19.35
CA GLY A 155 -25.78 -21.74 -18.56
C GLY A 155 -25.66 -23.16 -18.00
N PHE A 156 -24.56 -23.40 -17.29
CA PHE A 156 -24.31 -24.68 -16.64
C PHE A 156 -23.90 -24.45 -15.19
N ASP A 157 -24.67 -25.04 -14.27
CA ASP A 157 -24.34 -25.01 -12.85
C ASP A 157 -23.34 -26.12 -12.53
N LEU A 158 -22.09 -25.73 -12.23
CA LEU A 158 -21.00 -26.65 -11.88
C LEU A 158 -21.17 -27.32 -10.51
N LEU A 159 -21.95 -26.74 -9.59
CA LEU A 159 -22.17 -27.30 -8.26
C LEU A 159 -23.16 -28.48 -8.31
N VAL A 160 -24.22 -28.35 -9.12
CA VAL A 160 -25.24 -29.42 -9.27
C VAL A 160 -25.13 -30.20 -10.58
N ASN A 161 -24.20 -29.82 -11.46
CA ASN A 161 -23.90 -30.47 -12.73
C ASN A 161 -25.12 -30.55 -13.67
N LYS A 162 -25.80 -29.42 -13.89
CA LYS A 162 -27.01 -29.33 -14.72
C LYS A 162 -27.06 -28.04 -15.54
N ASN A 163 -27.73 -28.11 -16.69
CA ASN A 163 -28.09 -26.93 -17.48
C ASN A 163 -29.05 -26.03 -16.68
N THR A 164 -28.88 -24.72 -16.82
CA THR A 164 -29.72 -23.68 -16.21
C THR A 164 -30.18 -22.69 -17.28
N ASP A 165 -31.36 -22.10 -17.11
CA ASP A 165 -31.85 -21.00 -17.96
C ASP A 165 -31.35 -19.63 -17.45
N SER A 166 -30.13 -19.63 -16.94
CA SER A 166 -29.41 -18.44 -16.50
C SER A 166 -27.92 -18.68 -16.48
N THR A 167 -27.14 -17.62 -16.65
CA THR A 167 -25.69 -17.69 -16.59
C THR A 167 -25.09 -16.47 -15.90
N TRP A 168 -23.86 -16.62 -15.42
CA TRP A 168 -23.02 -15.50 -15.01
C TRP A 168 -22.07 -15.17 -16.16
N VAL A 169 -22.13 -13.94 -16.66
CA VAL A 169 -21.22 -13.47 -17.69
C VAL A 169 -20.18 -12.58 -17.05
N GLU A 170 -18.91 -12.93 -17.24
CA GLU A 170 -17.79 -12.09 -16.86
C GLU A 170 -17.36 -11.27 -18.07
N TYR A 171 -17.20 -9.97 -17.86
CA TYR A 171 -16.53 -9.09 -18.80
C TYR A 171 -15.48 -8.27 -18.08
N HIS A 172 -14.45 -7.92 -18.84
CA HIS A 172 -13.32 -7.18 -18.35
C HIS A 172 -13.40 -5.74 -18.84
N GLY A 173 -13.13 -4.81 -17.93
CA GLY A 173 -12.84 -3.42 -18.24
C GLY A 173 -11.34 -3.20 -18.40
N GLU A 174 -10.87 -2.01 -18.06
CA GLU A 174 -9.45 -1.66 -18.17
C GLU A 174 -8.63 -2.21 -16.99
N TYR A 175 -7.47 -2.76 -17.30
CA TYR A 175 -6.45 -3.17 -16.33
C TYR A 175 -5.26 -2.23 -16.40
N PHE A 176 -4.79 -1.83 -15.23
CA PHE A 176 -3.59 -1.01 -15.09
C PHE A 176 -2.62 -1.66 -14.13
N ALA A 177 -1.37 -1.34 -14.34
CA ALA A 177 -0.31 -1.64 -13.40
C ALA A 177 0.58 -0.41 -13.31
N GLU A 178 0.20 0.44 -12.36
CA GLU A 178 0.70 1.80 -12.17
C GLU A 178 0.90 2.03 -10.69
N LEU A 179 1.48 3.18 -10.33
CA LEU A 179 1.59 3.61 -8.95
C LEU A 179 0.24 3.53 -8.21
N PRO A 180 0.19 2.89 -7.03
CA PRO A 180 -1.06 2.76 -6.28
C PRO A 180 -1.54 4.09 -5.72
N THR A 181 -2.84 4.15 -5.47
CA THR A 181 -3.48 5.18 -4.66
C THR A 181 -2.98 5.11 -3.23
N LEU A 182 -2.86 6.26 -2.57
CA LEU A 182 -2.50 6.35 -1.15
C LEU A 182 -3.73 6.67 -0.30
N GLY A 183 -3.69 6.20 0.93
CA GLY A 183 -4.72 6.47 1.92
C GLY A 183 -4.23 6.09 3.29
N ILE A 184 -5.16 6.01 4.24
CA ILE A 184 -4.86 5.87 5.65
C ILE A 184 -5.31 4.54 6.16
N ARG A 185 -4.41 3.89 6.88
CA ARG A 185 -4.67 2.75 7.74
C ARG A 185 -4.41 3.18 9.17
N GLU A 186 -5.42 3.02 10.03
CA GLU A 186 -5.33 3.31 11.45
C GLU A 186 -4.94 2.03 12.18
N GLU A 187 -3.76 2.03 12.80
CA GLU A 187 -3.29 0.94 13.64
C GLU A 187 -3.64 1.26 15.09
N HIS A 188 -4.35 0.37 15.77
CA HIS A 188 -4.67 0.52 17.19
C HIS A 188 -3.74 -0.37 18.01
N THR A 189 -2.80 0.25 18.72
CA THR A 189 -1.85 -0.46 19.58
C THR A 189 -1.93 0.12 20.99
N ASN A 190 -2.20 -0.72 22.00
CA ASN A 190 -2.26 -0.33 23.42
C ASN A 190 -3.13 0.91 23.70
N GLY A 191 -4.29 1.02 23.04
CA GLY A 191 -5.23 2.15 23.20
C GLY A 191 -4.79 3.45 22.51
N ARG A 192 -3.71 3.44 21.72
CA ARG A 192 -3.31 4.56 20.85
C ARG A 192 -3.59 4.20 19.40
N SER A 193 -4.17 5.14 18.68
CA SER A 193 -4.35 5.04 17.22
C SER A 193 -3.20 5.74 16.53
N GLU A 194 -2.47 5.01 15.69
CA GLU A 194 -1.42 5.52 14.83
C GLU A 194 -1.92 5.54 13.38
N ARG A 195 -1.75 6.67 12.68
CA ARG A 195 -2.03 6.75 11.25
C ARG A 195 -0.82 6.32 10.46
N VAL A 196 -1.03 5.35 9.57
CA VAL A 196 -0.07 4.93 8.56
C VAL A 196 -0.64 5.28 7.19
N VAL A 197 0.10 6.03 6.39
CA VAL A 197 -0.17 6.25 4.97
C VAL A 197 0.36 5.04 4.22
N ASP A 198 -0.52 4.35 3.51
CA ASP A 198 -0.23 3.07 2.87
C ASP A 198 -0.79 3.00 1.44
N THR A 199 -0.53 1.89 0.75
CA THR A 199 -0.95 1.66 -0.64
C THR A 199 -2.29 0.93 -0.76
N PHE A 200 -3.14 1.44 -1.65
CA PHE A 200 -4.49 0.94 -1.89
C PHE A 200 -4.75 0.76 -3.38
N ILE A 201 -5.61 -0.20 -3.69
CA ILE A 201 -6.14 -0.46 -5.03
C ILE A 201 -7.66 -0.54 -5.00
N PRO A 202 -8.35 -0.37 -6.15
CA PRO A 202 -9.74 -0.75 -6.26
C PRO A 202 -9.92 -2.22 -5.81
N GLY A 203 -10.69 -2.42 -4.75
CA GLY A 203 -10.95 -3.76 -4.20
C GLY A 203 -12.22 -4.34 -4.79
N MET A 204 -13.35 -3.70 -4.51
CA MET A 204 -14.66 -4.16 -4.92
C MET A 204 -15.57 -2.97 -5.25
N ILE A 205 -15.83 -2.78 -6.54
CA ILE A 205 -16.77 -1.77 -7.04
C ILE A 205 -17.93 -2.55 -7.66
N MET A 206 -19.07 -2.60 -6.97
CA MET A 206 -20.21 -3.41 -7.37
C MET A 206 -21.53 -2.65 -7.25
N SER A 207 -22.46 -2.99 -8.13
CA SER A 207 -23.88 -2.73 -7.96
C SER A 207 -24.63 -4.06 -7.85
N LEU A 208 -25.47 -4.20 -6.83
CA LEU A 208 -26.36 -5.34 -6.66
C LEU A 208 -27.79 -4.89 -6.92
N ASP A 209 -28.38 -5.37 -8.00
CA ASP A 209 -29.80 -5.17 -8.32
C ASP A 209 -30.64 -6.28 -7.67
N LYS A 210 -31.45 -5.92 -6.68
CA LYS A 210 -32.34 -6.85 -5.97
C LYS A 210 -33.72 -6.98 -6.60
N SER A 211 -34.03 -6.21 -7.65
CA SER A 211 -35.38 -6.17 -8.25
C SER A 211 -35.83 -7.53 -8.80
N LYS A 212 -34.87 -8.39 -9.17
CA LYS A 212 -35.10 -9.75 -9.69
C LYS A 212 -35.03 -10.84 -8.61
N TYR A 213 -34.75 -10.50 -7.35
CA TYR A 213 -34.69 -11.46 -6.25
C TYR A 213 -36.08 -11.68 -5.62
N ILE A 214 -36.28 -12.84 -4.99
CA ILE A 214 -37.58 -13.30 -4.43
C ILE A 214 -38.21 -12.27 -3.49
N ILE A 215 -37.36 -11.52 -2.76
CA ILE A 215 -37.76 -10.36 -1.96
C ILE A 215 -37.64 -9.12 -2.84
N LYS A 216 -38.76 -8.71 -3.44
CA LYS A 216 -38.84 -7.56 -4.37
C LYS A 216 -38.59 -6.24 -3.64
N THR A 217 -37.32 -5.85 -3.51
CA THR A 217 -36.96 -4.46 -3.22
C THR A 217 -36.40 -3.85 -4.51
N SER A 218 -36.84 -2.64 -4.85
CA SER A 218 -36.33 -1.90 -6.02
C SER A 218 -35.02 -1.16 -5.74
N GLU A 219 -34.39 -1.43 -4.59
CA GLU A 219 -33.19 -0.72 -4.15
C GLU A 219 -31.94 -1.38 -4.72
N ILE A 220 -31.23 -0.66 -5.59
CA ILE A 220 -29.90 -1.02 -6.04
C ILE A 220 -28.89 -0.68 -4.93
N ILE A 221 -28.12 -1.67 -4.49
CA ILE A 221 -27.02 -1.43 -3.55
C ILE A 221 -25.76 -1.19 -4.35
N PHE A 222 -25.16 -0.01 -4.19
CA PHE A 222 -23.84 0.29 -4.75
C PHE A 222 -22.77 0.33 -3.65
N LYS A 223 -21.65 -0.34 -3.90
CA LYS A 223 -20.47 -0.35 -3.02
C LYS A 223 -19.23 -0.07 -3.85
N ARG A 224 -18.39 0.82 -3.36
CA ARG A 224 -17.07 1.11 -3.93
C ARG A 224 -16.05 1.05 -2.81
N LEU A 225 -15.35 -0.06 -2.73
CA LEU A 225 -14.47 -0.40 -1.62
C LEU A 225 -13.05 -0.55 -2.14
N PHE A 226 -12.15 0.29 -1.67
CA PHE A 226 -10.71 0.10 -1.91
C PHE A 226 -10.14 -0.86 -0.87
N ALA A 227 -9.10 -1.59 -1.24
CA ALA A 227 -8.44 -2.56 -0.38
C ALA A 227 -6.96 -2.21 -0.22
N PRO A 228 -6.37 -2.42 0.97
CA PRO A 228 -4.92 -2.35 1.13
C PRO A 228 -4.28 -3.43 0.26
N ALA A 229 -3.17 -3.09 -0.39
CA ALA A 229 -2.46 -4.05 -1.23
C ALA A 229 -0.95 -3.86 -1.14
N VAL A 230 -0.24 -4.95 -0.84
CA VAL A 230 1.21 -5.09 -1.00
C VAL A 230 1.46 -5.80 -2.32
N ALA A 231 1.86 -5.04 -3.34
CA ALA A 231 1.96 -5.54 -4.70
C ALA A 231 3.20 -6.41 -4.96
N HIS A 232 4.17 -6.44 -4.04
CA HIS A 232 5.48 -7.08 -4.22
C HIS A 232 6.20 -6.58 -5.48
N THR A 233 6.34 -5.25 -5.55
CA THR A 233 6.96 -4.52 -6.67
C THR A 233 7.92 -3.46 -6.13
N ILE A 234 8.57 -3.76 -5.00
CA ILE A 234 9.48 -2.87 -4.30
C ILE A 234 10.66 -2.52 -5.19
N LYS A 235 11.02 -1.24 -5.26
CA LYS A 235 12.25 -0.78 -5.92
C LYS A 235 13.15 -0.04 -4.94
N LYS A 236 14.43 0.01 -5.30
CA LYS A 236 15.46 0.73 -4.53
C LYS A 236 15.16 2.23 -4.51
N GLU A 237 14.74 2.78 -5.65
CA GLU A 237 14.31 4.15 -5.79
C GLU A 237 12.92 4.34 -5.17
N SER A 238 12.73 5.40 -4.40
CA SER A 238 11.41 5.84 -3.99
C SER A 238 10.69 6.53 -5.14
N ARG A 239 9.36 6.58 -5.10
CA ARG A 239 8.57 7.43 -5.98
C ARG A 239 8.94 8.92 -5.82
N SER A 240 8.72 9.71 -6.86
CA SER A 240 9.00 11.15 -6.85
C SER A 240 8.02 11.92 -5.98
N CYS A 241 8.40 13.09 -5.48
CA CYS A 241 7.51 13.93 -4.66
C CYS A 241 6.22 14.27 -5.42
N GLU A 242 6.34 14.60 -6.71
CA GLU A 242 5.25 14.97 -7.61
C GLU A 242 4.25 13.81 -7.78
N SER A 243 4.72 12.55 -7.77
CA SER A 243 3.85 11.38 -7.89
C SER A 243 2.94 11.15 -6.69
N CYS A 244 3.19 11.83 -5.56
CA CYS A 244 2.28 11.92 -4.41
C CYS A 244 1.56 13.25 -4.36
N HIS A 245 2.32 14.35 -4.42
CA HIS A 245 1.84 15.69 -4.12
C HIS A 245 1.10 16.37 -5.28
N ASN A 246 1.33 15.92 -6.51
CA ASN A 246 0.74 16.48 -7.75
C ASN A 246 -0.01 15.39 -8.54
N SER A 247 -0.44 14.31 -7.87
CA SER A 247 -1.06 13.15 -8.51
C SER A 247 -2.50 12.96 -8.05
N SER A 248 -3.44 13.06 -8.98
CA SER A 248 -4.86 12.79 -8.71
C SER A 248 -5.08 11.34 -8.29
N LEU A 249 -4.34 10.40 -8.89
CA LEU A 249 -4.43 8.97 -8.57
C LEU A 249 -3.92 8.68 -7.16
N ALA A 250 -2.81 9.30 -6.75
CA ALA A 250 -2.27 9.13 -5.40
C ALA A 250 -3.23 9.65 -4.31
N LEU A 251 -3.92 10.76 -4.59
CA LEU A 251 -4.94 11.34 -3.71
C LEU A 251 -6.29 10.60 -3.73
N GLY A 252 -6.46 9.65 -4.65
CA GLY A 252 -7.67 8.85 -4.79
C GLY A 252 -8.78 9.52 -5.59
N TYR A 253 -8.51 10.59 -6.33
CA TYR A 253 -9.48 11.26 -7.21
C TYR A 253 -9.75 10.49 -8.51
N GLY A 254 -9.00 9.42 -8.75
CA GLY A 254 -8.97 8.70 -10.02
C GLY A 254 -7.96 9.31 -11.00
N ARG A 255 -7.82 8.68 -12.16
CA ARG A 255 -6.97 9.18 -13.24
C ARG A 255 -7.57 10.45 -13.83
N GLY A 256 -6.70 11.40 -14.17
CA GLY A 256 -7.11 12.67 -14.75
C GLY A 256 -5.98 13.68 -14.74
N LYS A 257 -6.30 14.89 -15.18
CA LYS A 257 -5.38 16.03 -15.22
C LYS A 257 -5.55 16.84 -13.94
N LEU A 258 -4.51 16.95 -13.14
CA LEU A 258 -4.48 17.76 -11.93
C LEU A 258 -3.44 18.87 -12.09
N GLU A 259 -3.90 20.12 -12.17
CA GLU A 259 -3.05 21.27 -12.49
C GLU A 259 -3.16 22.37 -11.46
N TYR A 260 -2.02 22.94 -11.10
CA TYR A 260 -1.94 24.14 -10.29
C TYR A 260 -1.82 25.36 -11.20
N ILE A 261 -2.82 26.23 -11.17
CA ILE A 261 -2.90 27.42 -12.02
C ILE A 261 -2.81 28.66 -11.15
N ILE A 262 -1.98 29.61 -11.58
CA ILE A 262 -1.80 30.90 -10.93
C ILE A 262 -2.36 31.99 -11.85
N ASN A 263 -3.44 32.65 -11.42
CA ASN A 263 -4.03 33.78 -12.12
C ASN A 263 -4.14 34.97 -11.16
N ASN A 264 -3.61 36.14 -11.54
CA ASN A 264 -3.66 37.36 -10.72
C ASN A 264 -3.18 37.16 -9.26
N LYS A 265 -2.06 36.42 -9.08
CA LYS A 265 -1.49 36.05 -7.77
C LYS A 265 -2.39 35.14 -6.91
N ILE A 266 -3.42 34.56 -7.49
CA ILE A 266 -4.29 33.57 -6.85
C ILE A 266 -3.99 32.22 -7.45
N GLY A 267 -3.50 31.30 -6.62
CA GLY A 267 -3.20 29.93 -7.02
C GLY A 267 -4.36 28.98 -6.70
N ARG A 268 -4.76 28.15 -7.66
CA ARG A 268 -5.84 27.17 -7.51
C ARG A 268 -5.46 25.84 -8.17
N TRP A 269 -5.90 24.75 -7.56
CA TRP A 269 -5.86 23.43 -8.16
C TRP A 269 -7.13 23.19 -8.99
N LEU A 270 -6.96 22.66 -10.20
CA LEU A 270 -8.03 22.19 -11.07
C LEU A 270 -7.84 20.70 -11.33
N PHE A 271 -8.94 19.95 -11.26
CA PHE A 271 -8.96 18.52 -11.57
C PHE A 271 -9.98 18.23 -12.67
N GLU A 272 -9.51 17.59 -13.74
CA GLU A 272 -10.32 17.07 -14.83
C GLU A 272 -10.20 15.53 -14.87
N PRO A 273 -11.26 14.77 -14.54
CA PRO A 273 -11.19 13.32 -14.51
C PRO A 273 -11.11 12.73 -15.92
N LYS A 274 -10.34 11.65 -16.08
CA LYS A 274 -10.26 10.87 -17.33
C LYS A 274 -11.54 10.06 -17.57
N PHE A 275 -12.09 9.46 -16.51
CA PHE A 275 -13.26 8.59 -16.58
C PHE A 275 -14.56 9.33 -16.23
N GLY A 276 -15.64 8.85 -16.83
CA GLY A 276 -16.99 9.34 -16.57
C GLY A 276 -17.44 9.08 -15.13
N LYS A 277 -18.41 9.87 -14.68
CA LYS A 277 -18.98 9.72 -13.34
C LYS A 277 -19.97 8.56 -13.30
N VAL A 278 -19.85 7.72 -12.28
CA VAL A 278 -20.80 6.64 -12.01
C VAL A 278 -22.08 7.22 -11.40
N LYS A 279 -23.24 6.86 -11.96
CA LYS A 279 -24.55 7.40 -11.56
C LYS A 279 -24.89 7.22 -10.07
N TYR A 280 -24.30 6.23 -9.41
CA TYR A 280 -24.63 5.86 -8.03
C TYR A 280 -23.96 6.74 -6.97
N ASP A 281 -22.74 7.23 -7.23
CA ASP A 281 -22.00 8.05 -6.27
C ASP A 281 -21.39 9.33 -6.87
N ASN A 282 -21.65 9.60 -8.16
CA ASN A 282 -21.20 10.77 -8.90
C ASN A 282 -19.68 10.97 -8.87
N LEU A 283 -18.92 9.89 -8.66
CA LEU A 283 -17.46 9.86 -8.73
C LEU A 283 -16.99 9.28 -10.06
N PRO A 284 -15.81 9.69 -10.56
CA PRO A 284 -15.14 8.98 -11.64
C PRO A 284 -15.07 7.48 -11.36
N GLU A 285 -15.15 6.68 -12.42
CA GLU A 285 -15.21 5.22 -12.33
C GLU A 285 -14.08 4.60 -11.49
N ASP A 286 -12.89 5.17 -11.56
CA ASP A 286 -11.68 4.69 -10.88
C ASP A 286 -11.32 5.49 -9.61
N ALA A 287 -12.13 6.47 -9.24
CA ALA A 287 -11.88 7.28 -8.05
C ALA A 287 -12.25 6.52 -6.77
N TRP A 288 -11.49 6.76 -5.70
CA TRP A 288 -11.85 6.38 -4.33
C TRP A 288 -12.68 7.46 -3.64
N ILE A 289 -12.31 8.72 -3.87
CA ILE A 289 -12.88 9.92 -3.26
C ILE A 289 -13.04 11.04 -4.30
N GLY A 290 -13.97 11.96 -4.06
CA GLY A 290 -14.11 13.16 -4.89
C GLY A 290 -13.02 14.19 -4.61
N TYR A 291 -12.71 15.00 -5.62
CA TYR A 291 -11.80 16.13 -5.50
C TYR A 291 -12.25 17.11 -4.40
N MET A 292 -11.39 17.35 -3.40
CA MET A 292 -11.66 18.24 -2.26
C MET A 292 -12.92 17.88 -1.48
N GLN A 293 -13.27 16.60 -1.45
CA GLN A 293 -14.43 16.08 -0.71
C GLN A 293 -13.99 15.17 0.43
N THR A 294 -14.88 14.97 1.39
CA THR A 294 -14.76 13.92 2.41
C THR A 294 -15.70 12.78 2.06
N ARG A 295 -15.23 11.54 2.21
CA ARG A 295 -16.06 10.34 2.18
C ARG A 295 -16.05 9.74 3.59
N THR A 296 -17.20 9.25 4.05
CA THR A 296 -17.32 8.66 5.41
C THR A 296 -17.97 7.28 5.42
N LYS A 297 -18.50 6.81 4.29
CA LYS A 297 -19.20 5.51 4.17
C LYS A 297 -18.77 4.78 2.91
N ASN A 298 -18.88 3.46 2.94
CA ASN A 298 -18.62 2.57 1.80
C ASN A 298 -17.29 2.93 1.11
N MET A 299 -16.19 2.92 1.86
CA MET A 299 -14.89 3.41 1.37
C MET A 299 -13.91 2.28 1.16
N ALA A 300 -13.88 1.32 2.08
CA ALA A 300 -12.83 0.32 2.10
C ALA A 300 -13.37 -1.05 2.50
N THR A 301 -12.59 -2.08 2.19
CA THR A 301 -12.85 -3.46 2.61
C THR A 301 -12.48 -3.72 4.07
N ARG A 302 -11.98 -2.70 4.78
CA ARG A 302 -11.57 -2.72 6.20
C ARG A 302 -12.14 -1.50 6.91
N GLU A 303 -12.45 -1.64 8.18
CA GLU A 303 -13.05 -0.57 8.98
C GLU A 303 -12.03 0.50 9.40
N ASN A 304 -10.77 0.11 9.59
CA ASN A 304 -9.68 1.01 10.00
C ASN A 304 -9.00 1.71 8.82
N ILE A 305 -9.63 1.75 7.63
CA ILE A 305 -9.05 2.29 6.41
C ILE A 305 -9.95 3.36 5.80
N ARG A 306 -9.32 4.44 5.34
CA ARG A 306 -10.02 5.57 4.72
C ARG A 306 -9.15 6.31 3.70
N PRO A 307 -9.75 7.00 2.72
CA PRO A 307 -9.04 7.99 1.92
C PRO A 307 -8.59 9.18 2.79
N PHE A 308 -7.78 10.06 2.20
CA PHE A 308 -7.41 11.32 2.84
C PHE A 308 -8.64 12.20 3.07
N ASN A 309 -8.73 12.84 4.24
CA ASN A 309 -9.73 13.88 4.46
C ASN A 309 -9.31 15.20 3.79
N VAL A 310 -10.21 16.19 3.78
CA VAL A 310 -9.97 17.48 3.11
C VAL A 310 -8.72 18.19 3.66
N ASP A 311 -8.47 18.20 4.96
CA ASP A 311 -7.28 18.87 5.52
C ASP A 311 -5.97 18.19 5.11
N GLU A 312 -5.98 16.86 5.01
CA GLU A 312 -4.86 16.07 4.52
C GLU A 312 -4.63 16.33 3.02
N GLN A 313 -5.70 16.36 2.21
CA GLN A 313 -5.65 16.75 0.79
C GLN A 313 -5.06 18.16 0.62
N LYS A 314 -5.53 19.15 1.40
CA LYS A 314 -5.01 20.53 1.39
C LYS A 314 -3.52 20.57 1.70
N LYS A 315 -3.06 19.84 2.74
CA LYS A 315 -1.63 19.78 3.10
C LYS A 315 -0.78 19.17 1.98
N ILE A 316 -1.21 18.03 1.42
CA ILE A 316 -0.50 17.34 0.34
C ILE A 316 -0.36 18.25 -0.88
N LEU A 317 -1.46 18.88 -1.31
CA LEU A 317 -1.50 19.77 -2.48
C LEU A 317 -0.82 21.12 -2.24
N THR A 318 -0.71 21.59 -0.99
CA THR A 318 0.07 22.79 -0.66
C THR A 318 1.56 22.55 -0.93
N VAL A 319 2.09 21.40 -0.50
CA VAL A 319 3.46 20.99 -0.86
C VAL A 319 3.57 20.80 -2.37
N GLY A 320 2.54 20.26 -3.02
CA GLY A 320 2.51 20.10 -4.46
C GLY A 320 2.63 21.40 -5.26
N ALA A 321 2.05 22.49 -4.73
CA ALA A 321 2.20 23.82 -5.33
C ALA A 321 3.66 24.29 -5.26
N CYS A 322 4.36 24.05 -4.15
CA CYS A 322 5.78 24.36 -4.03
C CYS A 322 6.62 23.60 -5.07
N LEU A 323 6.28 22.33 -5.34
CA LEU A 323 6.97 21.49 -6.34
C LEU A 323 6.78 21.97 -7.79
N THR A 324 5.80 22.84 -8.06
CA THR A 324 5.68 23.48 -9.39
C THR A 324 6.75 24.54 -9.65
N CYS A 325 7.37 25.06 -8.59
CA CYS A 325 8.41 26.09 -8.66
C CYS A 325 9.79 25.58 -8.20
N HIS A 326 9.82 24.58 -7.32
CA HIS A 326 11.04 24.06 -6.72
C HIS A 326 11.29 22.61 -7.12
N ASP A 327 12.52 22.35 -7.58
CA ASP A 327 13.00 20.98 -7.75
C ASP A 327 12.93 20.19 -6.43
N SER A 328 12.50 18.93 -6.51
CA SER A 328 12.32 18.05 -5.35
C SER A 328 13.62 17.80 -4.56
N ASN A 329 14.80 17.91 -5.20
CA ASN A 329 16.10 17.80 -4.55
C ASN A 329 16.66 19.13 -4.02
N SER A 330 15.95 20.24 -4.23
CA SER A 330 16.37 21.56 -3.75
C SER A 330 16.53 21.60 -2.24
N LYS A 331 17.37 22.52 -1.75
CA LYS A 331 17.64 22.71 -0.32
C LYS A 331 16.35 23.00 0.47
N ILE A 332 15.42 23.74 -0.13
CA ILE A 332 14.14 24.09 0.49
C ILE A 332 13.28 22.83 0.67
N MET A 333 13.11 22.03 -0.38
CA MET A 333 12.31 20.81 -0.33
C MET A 333 12.90 19.78 0.65
N LYS A 334 14.22 19.57 0.63
CA LYS A 334 14.90 18.69 1.61
C LYS A 334 14.76 19.18 3.05
N SER A 335 14.81 20.49 3.27
CA SER A 335 14.62 21.06 4.61
C SER A 335 13.18 20.88 5.12
N SER A 336 12.20 20.88 4.21
CA SER A 336 10.79 20.69 4.56
C SER A 336 10.47 19.30 5.11
N LEU A 337 11.31 18.29 4.82
CA LEU A 337 11.17 16.95 5.38
C LEU A 337 11.35 16.93 6.90
N ASN A 338 12.21 17.81 7.42
CA ASN A 338 12.52 17.88 8.85
C ASN A 338 11.56 18.81 9.60
N ASP A 339 11.22 19.97 9.02
CA ASP A 339 10.35 20.95 9.64
C ASP A 339 9.59 21.78 8.59
N TYR A 340 8.46 21.24 8.13
CA TYR A 340 7.59 21.88 7.15
C TYR A 340 7.03 23.22 7.64
N ASN A 341 6.59 23.30 8.89
CA ASN A 341 5.96 24.52 9.44
C ASN A 341 6.95 25.69 9.46
N SER A 342 8.21 25.43 9.84
CA SER A 342 9.25 26.46 9.78
C SER A 342 9.59 26.90 8.36
N GLN A 343 9.44 26.05 7.34
CA GLN A 343 9.63 26.46 5.95
C GLN A 343 8.50 27.38 5.47
N LEU A 344 7.25 27.13 5.88
CA LEU A 344 6.12 28.00 5.54
C LEU A 344 6.28 29.43 6.06
N LEU A 345 6.95 29.61 7.21
CA LEU A 345 7.25 30.94 7.76
C LEU A 345 8.34 31.70 6.98
N LYS A 346 9.08 31.03 6.09
CA LYS A 346 10.19 31.59 5.30
C LYS A 346 9.85 31.80 3.84
N LEU A 347 8.56 31.77 3.49
CA LEU A 347 8.10 31.98 2.12
C LEU A 347 8.46 33.40 1.65
N SER A 348 8.94 33.49 0.41
CA SER A 348 9.17 34.77 -0.24
C SER A 348 7.86 35.42 -0.67
N SER A 349 7.87 36.72 -0.94
CA SER A 349 6.71 37.44 -1.50
C SER A 349 6.32 36.98 -2.91
N GLN A 350 7.16 36.18 -3.59
CA GLN A 350 6.88 35.57 -4.89
C GLN A 350 6.15 34.24 -4.75
N CYS A 351 6.16 33.61 -3.56
CA CYS A 351 5.48 32.35 -3.34
C CYS A 351 3.96 32.57 -3.34
N ILE A 352 3.26 31.82 -4.18
CA ILE A 352 1.81 31.83 -4.26
C ILE A 352 1.34 30.46 -3.78
N LEU A 353 0.63 30.45 -2.64
CA LEU A 353 0.06 29.23 -2.09
C LEU A 353 -1.34 29.00 -2.66
N PRO A 354 -1.83 27.75 -2.69
CA PRO A 354 -3.21 27.48 -3.04
C PRO A 354 -4.17 28.19 -2.10
N ILE A 355 -5.20 28.81 -2.66
CA ILE A 355 -6.35 29.23 -1.87
C ILE A 355 -7.32 28.06 -1.73
N TRP A 356 -7.89 27.95 -0.53
CA TRP A 356 -8.81 26.88 -0.18
C TRP A 356 -10.12 27.55 0.24
N ASP A 357 -11.12 27.50 -0.64
CA ASP A 357 -12.46 28.02 -0.36
C ASP A 357 -13.21 27.15 0.67
#